data_AF-Q2EIH7-F1
#
_entry.id   AF-Q2EIH7-F1
#
_cell.length_a   1.000
_cell.length_b   1.000
_cell.length_c   1.000
_cell.angle_alpha   90.00
_cell.angle_beta   90.00
_cell.angle_gamma   90.00
#
_symmetry.space_group_name_H-M   'P 1'
#
loop_
_entity.id
_entity.type
_entity.pdbx_description
1 polymer ?
#
loop_
_entity_poly.entity_id
_entity_poly.type
_entity_poly.pdbx_seq_one_letter_code
_entity_poly.pdbx_strand_id
1 'polypeptide(L)'
;SIAGQDYAGKLRVIVVDDGSANRDLLGPVHKIYASDPRFRIILMAKNVGKRKAQIAAIRSSSGDLVLNVDSDTILAVDVVTKLVSKM
;
A
#
# COMPACT_ATOMS: atom_id res chain seq x y z
N SER A 1 -1.50 9.26 6.59
CA SER A 1 -0.08 9.55 6.31
C SER A 1 0.28 9.31 4.84
N ILE A 2 0.01 8.13 4.26
CA ILE A 2 0.44 7.78 2.89
C ILE A 2 -0.17 8.66 1.79
N ALA A 3 -1.50 8.87 1.79
CA ALA A 3 -2.17 9.68 0.77
C ALA A 3 -1.77 11.17 0.77
N GLY A 4 -1.22 11.63 1.90
CA GLY A 4 -0.82 13.01 2.14
C GLY A 4 0.70 13.20 2.16
N GLN A 5 1.46 12.31 1.53
CA GLN A 5 2.89 12.56 1.31
C GLN A 5 3.07 13.77 0.39
N ASP A 6 3.99 14.67 0.73
CA ASP A 6 4.39 15.79 -0.11
C ASP A 6 5.40 15.31 -1.14
N TYR A 7 4.88 14.64 -2.18
CA TYR A 7 5.66 14.16 -3.32
C TYR A 7 4.93 14.53 -4.62
N ALA A 8 5.58 15.37 -5.43
CA ALA A 8 4.99 15.88 -6.68
C ALA A 8 4.88 14.81 -7.78
N GLY A 9 5.63 13.70 -7.66
CA GLY A 9 5.59 12.59 -8.61
C GLY A 9 4.37 11.68 -8.43
N LYS A 10 4.30 10.64 -9.27
CA LYS A 10 3.18 9.70 -9.24
C LYS A 10 3.34 8.70 -8.09
N LEU A 11 2.51 8.84 -7.05
CA LEU A 11 2.37 7.84 -6.00
C LEU A 11 1.28 6.81 -6.37
N ARG A 12 1.61 5.52 -6.27
CA ARG A 12 0.65 4.41 -6.33
C ARG A 12 0.74 3.63 -5.02
N VAL A 13 -0.40 3.30 -4.44
CA VAL A 13 -0.49 2.60 -3.16
C VAL A 13 -1.16 1.26 -3.39
N ILE A 14 -0.47 0.18 -3.02
CA ILE A 14 -1.03 -1.18 -3.08
C ILE A 14 -1.21 -1.65 -1.63
N VAL A 15 -2.46 -1.82 -1.22
CA VAL A 15 -2.81 -2.42 0.07
C VAL A 15 -3.10 -3.90 -0.17
N VAL A 16 -2.40 -4.77 0.55
CA VAL A 16 -2.63 -6.23 0.47
C VAL A 16 -3.27 -6.69 1.77
N ASP A 17 -4.50 -7.15 1.68
CA ASP A 17 -5.15 -7.91 2.75
C ASP A 17 -4.79 -9.39 2.55
N ASP A 18 -3.85 -9.85 3.38
CA ASP A 18 -3.34 -11.24 3.45
C ASP A 18 -4.33 -12.16 4.19
N GLY A 19 -5.60 -12.13 3.81
CA GLY A 19 -6.65 -12.98 4.37
C GLY A 19 -6.94 -12.72 5.85
N SER A 20 -7.16 -11.45 6.21
CA SER A 20 -7.57 -11.03 7.55
C SER A 20 -8.85 -11.74 8.01
N ALA A 21 -8.84 -12.25 9.24
CA ALA A 21 -9.99 -12.96 9.83
C ALA A 21 -11.24 -12.07 9.97
N ASN A 22 -11.06 -10.76 10.08
CA ASN A 22 -12.12 -9.76 10.19
C ASN A 22 -12.38 -9.02 8.87
N ARG A 23 -12.14 -9.66 7.71
CA ARG A 23 -12.28 -9.03 6.38
C ARG A 23 -13.63 -8.32 6.18
N ASP A 24 -14.73 -8.87 6.70
CA ASP A 24 -16.06 -8.25 6.55
C ASP A 24 -16.13 -6.87 7.19
N LEU A 25 -15.42 -6.65 8.31
CA LEU A 25 -15.31 -5.34 8.96
C LEU A 25 -14.43 -4.37 8.17
N LEU A 26 -13.48 -4.89 7.38
CA LEU A 26 -12.59 -4.08 6.53
C LEU A 26 -13.22 -3.70 5.19
N GLY A 27 -14.29 -4.40 4.77
CA GLY A 27 -14.99 -4.17 3.50
C GLY A 27 -15.33 -2.70 3.21
N PRO A 28 -15.92 -1.93 4.16
CA PRO A 28 -16.18 -0.50 3.97
C PRO A 28 -14.91 0.32 3.74
N VAL A 29 -13.83 0.04 4.49
CA VAL A 29 -12.55 0.73 4.36
C VAL A 29 -11.93 0.45 2.99
N HIS A 30 -11.95 -0.82 2.55
CA HIS A 30 -11.49 -1.19 1.21
C HIS A 30 -12.25 -0.44 0.12
N LYS A 31 -13.59 -0.32 0.23
CA LYS A 31 -14.42 0.40 -0.74
C LYS A 31 -14.10 1.89 -0.79
N ILE A 32 -13.91 2.53 0.36
CA ILE A 32 -13.55 3.95 0.44
C ILE A 32 -12.25 4.19 -0.33
N TYR A 33 -11.20 3.42 -0.05
CA TYR A 33 -9.91 3.61 -0.72
C TYR A 33 -9.88 3.10 -2.15
N ALA A 34 -10.66 2.08 -2.52
CA ALA A 34 -10.78 1.62 -3.90
C ALA A 34 -11.38 2.68 -4.85
N SER A 35 -12.03 3.72 -4.31
CA SER A 35 -12.51 4.85 -5.10
C SER A 35 -11.41 5.88 -5.45
N ASP A 36 -10.29 5.88 -4.72
CA ASP A 36 -9.12 6.70 -5.06
C ASP A 36 -8.27 5.96 -6.12
N PRO A 37 -8.08 6.51 -7.33
CA PRO A 37 -7.35 5.84 -8.41
C PRO A 37 -5.86 5.60 -8.11
N ARG A 38 -5.31 6.22 -7.07
CA ARG A 38 -3.95 5.94 -6.58
C ARG A 38 -3.87 4.63 -5.81
N PHE A 39 -4.99 4.15 -5.26
CA PHE A 39 -5.05 2.98 -4.40
C PHE A 39 -5.54 1.75 -5.16
N ARG A 40 -4.86 0.62 -4.90
CA ARG A 40 -5.28 -0.70 -5.34
C ARG A 40 -5.32 -1.62 -4.14
N ILE A 41 -6.46 -2.28 -3.94
CA ILE A 41 -6.63 -3.27 -2.88
C ILE A 41 -6.49 -4.67 -3.49
N ILE A 42 -5.56 -5.47 -2.95
CA ILE A 42 -5.40 -6.89 -3.30
C ILE A 42 -5.94 -7.71 -2.14
N LEU A 43 -6.95 -8.51 -2.42
CA LEU A 43 -7.60 -9.39 -1.45
C LEU A 43 -7.11 -10.83 -1.65
N MET A 44 -6.30 -11.34 -0.74
CA MET A 44 -5.88 -12.75 -0.76
C MET A 44 -7.00 -13.64 -0.21
N ALA A 45 -7.14 -14.86 -0.76
CA ALA A 45 -8.20 -15.79 -0.36
C ALA A 45 -8.00 -16.35 1.06
N LYS A 46 -6.75 -16.45 1.51
CA LYS A 46 -6.36 -16.90 2.85
C LYS A 46 -5.04 -16.25 3.25
N ASN A 47 -4.73 -16.30 4.54
CA ASN A 47 -3.42 -15.89 5.03
C ASN A 47 -2.32 -16.80 4.48
N VAL A 48 -1.43 -16.21 3.69
CA VAL A 48 -0.27 -16.88 3.09
C VAL A 48 1.06 -16.37 3.63
N GLY A 49 1.02 -15.31 4.46
CA GLY A 49 2.14 -14.70 5.16
C GLY A 49 2.68 -13.46 4.46
N LYS A 50 3.17 -12.50 5.27
CA LYS A 50 3.69 -11.18 4.88
C LYS A 50 4.59 -11.19 3.65
N ARG A 51 5.55 -12.13 3.59
CA ARG A 51 6.49 -12.22 2.45
C ARG A 51 5.78 -12.50 1.14
N LYS A 52 4.78 -13.40 1.13
CA LYS A 52 4.02 -13.73 -0.09
C LYS A 52 3.07 -12.58 -0.47
N ALA A 53 2.48 -11.91 0.52
CA ALA A 53 1.69 -10.70 0.32
C ALA A 53 2.51 -9.58 -0.35
N GLN A 54 3.71 -9.29 0.16
CA GLN A 54 4.62 -8.30 -0.41
C GLN A 54 5.06 -8.67 -1.83
N ILE A 55 5.40 -9.94 -2.09
CA ILE A 55 5.75 -10.41 -3.44
C ILE A 55 4.60 -10.17 -4.43
N ALA A 56 3.35 -10.41 -4.02
CA ALA A 56 2.19 -10.14 -4.87
C ALA A 56 2.07 -8.64 -5.21
N ALA A 57 2.27 -7.75 -4.24
CA ALA A 57 2.29 -6.32 -4.48
C ALA A 57 3.42 -5.90 -5.44
N ILE A 58 4.66 -6.33 -5.16
CA ILE A 58 5.85 -6.00 -5.95
C ILE A 58 5.68 -6.46 -7.41
N ARG A 59 5.24 -7.71 -7.63
CA ARG A 59 5.01 -8.25 -8.99
C ARG A 59 3.92 -7.49 -9.77
N SER A 60 2.99 -6.84 -9.06
CA SER A 60 1.95 -6.01 -9.65
C SER A 60 2.33 -4.53 -9.79
N SER A 61 3.51 -4.16 -9.29
CA SER A 61 4.04 -2.80 -9.32
C SER A 61 4.92 -2.56 -10.54
N SER A 62 5.06 -1.30 -10.92
CA SER A 62 5.86 -0.87 -12.08
C SER A 62 6.61 0.44 -11.79
N GLY A 63 6.83 0.75 -10.51
CA GLY A 63 7.50 1.99 -10.10
C GLY A 63 9.00 1.77 -9.93
N ASP A 64 9.77 2.83 -10.11
CA ASP A 64 11.24 2.80 -9.98
C ASP A 64 11.68 2.58 -8.52
N LEU A 65 10.84 2.97 -7.56
CA LEU A 65 11.00 2.74 -6.14
C LEU A 65 9.78 2.03 -5.56
N VAL A 66 10.02 0.96 -4.81
CA VAL A 66 8.99 0.30 -3.98
C VAL A 66 9.28 0.53 -2.50
N LEU A 67 8.43 1.32 -1.86
CA LEU A 67 8.44 1.54 -0.41
C LEU A 67 7.44 0.59 0.26
N ASN A 68 7.94 -0.35 1.05
CA ASN A 68 7.10 -1.21 1.88
C ASN A 68 6.82 -0.51 3.22
N VAL A 69 5.57 -0.49 3.66
CA VAL A 69 5.13 0.15 4.91
C VAL A 69 4.18 -0.81 5.62
N ASP A 70 4.37 -0.98 6.93
CA ASP A 70 3.47 -1.78 7.75
C ASP A 70 2.16 -1.02 8.04
N SER A 71 1.05 -1.74 8.22
CA SER A 71 -0.28 -1.15 8.32
C SER A 71 -0.49 -0.29 9.57
N ASP A 72 0.39 -0.42 10.57
CA ASP A 72 0.42 0.33 11.83
C ASP A 72 1.46 1.46 11.82
N THR A 73 2.10 1.73 10.67
CA THR A 73 3.15 2.74 10.57
C THR A 73 2.62 4.07 10.05
N ILE A 74 2.99 5.17 10.73
CA ILE A 74 2.73 6.55 10.29
C ILE A 74 4.04 7.13 9.75
N LEU A 75 4.03 7.56 8.49
CA LEU A 75 5.14 8.29 7.88
C LEU A 75 4.98 9.80 8.09
N ALA A 76 6.10 10.49 8.34
CA ALA A 76 6.18 11.94 8.20
C ALA A 76 5.87 12.35 6.76
N VAL A 77 5.42 13.60 6.57
CA VAL A 77 4.90 14.10 5.28
C VAL A 77 5.91 14.03 4.12
N ASP A 78 7.21 14.11 4.42
CA ASP A 78 8.28 14.28 3.44
C ASP A 78 9.13 13.01 3.20
N VAL A 79 8.72 11.86 3.76
CA VAL A 79 9.50 10.62 3.68
C VAL A 79 9.70 10.17 2.23
N VAL A 80 8.64 10.15 1.42
CA VAL A 80 8.75 9.74 0.01
C VAL A 80 9.72 10.63 -0.76
N THR A 81 9.61 11.96 -0.62
CA THR A 81 10.50 12.92 -1.28
C THR A 81 11.96 12.74 -0.85
N LYS A 82 12.21 12.53 0.44
CA LYS A 82 13.55 12.24 0.96
C LYS A 82 14.13 10.95 0.38
N LEU A 83 13.36 9.88 0.29
CA LEU A 83 13.84 8.61 -0.26
C LEU A 83 14.14 8.70 -1.76
N VAL A 84 13.26 9.34 -2.53
CA VAL A 84 13.47 9.52 -3.97
C VAL A 84 14.72 10.37 -4.25
N SER A 85 15.01 11.40 -3.45
CA SER A 85 16.22 12.23 -3.62
C SER A 85 17.57 11.51 -3.37
N LYS A 86 17.53 10.26 -2.87
CA LYS A 86 18.72 9.46 -2.53
C LYS A 86 18.98 8.34 -3.53
N MET A 87 18.12 8.20 -4.54
CA MET A 87 18.31 7.30 -5.68
C MET A 87 18.98 8.05 -6.82
#